data_AF-A0A8D1T0D5-F1
#
_entry.id   AF-A0A8D1T0D5-F1
#
_cell.length_a   1.000
_cell.length_b   1.000
_cell.length_c   1.000
_cell.angle_alpha   90.00
_cell.angle_beta   90.00
_cell.angle_gamma   90.00
#
_symmetry.space_group_name_H-M   'P 1'
#
loop_
_entity.id
_entity.type
_entity.pdbx_description
1 polymer ?
#
loop_
_entity_poly.entity_id
_entity_poly.type
_entity_poly.pdbx_seq_one_letter_code
_entity_poly.pdbx_strand_id
1 'polypeptide(L)'
;MRTPWETAEPLIRTGWRFWSQGLCKALAPLQAAWIAFSQPVPSSCGQLLTQLLLCGCLAIAATGLTYQWLASLLLYPLGPSAMVATVCGLLVFLGLSLVPPARCVFALSVPTLGTEQGRSLLLSWSTATLAIAVVPNVLANMHAAGQVLRCVTEGSLESLLNTTHQLHAASQALRPAGQVGSQGLTLQAQGNGSAFRLHMLKVTQQVLDDFSGLESLARVAALGTQRAVTGLFTLGLLVDSAWYLHRYLTNLQFDNVYATRQLAQQLAEVGATHLVASPPAWLLWATRPRLSQRELLNCPLKLGMLTLLLMATAVTVAMDHAAFLLAQAAVDWAQKLPTVPITLTIKYDAAYTVLGFIPFLFNQLPPESPFLSSHHSFQWELRFTAPGCPLLPAQRPHTAAPLAAGALQLVACSTVLLETYARRLRHSIAASFFKTQEARRVRHLQARLQRRYNRHQAQQLARGTPS
;
A
#
# COMPACT_ATOMS: atom_id res chain seq x y z
N MET A 1 1.28 -62.31 0.24
CA MET A 1 1.20 -60.90 0.67
C MET A 1 1.20 -60.03 -0.57
N ARG A 2 0.06 -59.41 -0.91
CA ARG A 2 -0.03 -58.45 -2.03
C ARG A 2 0.57 -57.13 -1.60
N THR A 3 1.31 -56.47 -2.49
CA THR A 3 1.99 -55.21 -2.22
C THR A 3 0.97 -54.08 -2.04
N PRO A 4 1.24 -53.07 -1.19
CA PRO A 4 0.35 -51.92 -0.97
C PRO A 4 0.14 -51.03 -2.20
N TRP A 5 0.82 -51.31 -3.31
CA TRP A 5 0.68 -50.61 -4.58
C TRP A 5 -0.53 -51.09 -5.39
N GLU A 6 -0.85 -52.39 -5.34
CA GLU A 6 -1.98 -52.99 -6.09
C GLU A 6 -3.36 -52.59 -5.53
N THR A 7 -3.43 -52.17 -4.26
CA THR A 7 -4.66 -51.67 -3.64
C THR A 7 -4.86 -50.17 -3.83
N ALA A 8 -3.81 -49.41 -4.18
CA ALA A 8 -3.87 -47.96 -4.37
C ALA A 8 -4.34 -47.55 -5.78
N GLU A 9 -3.97 -48.30 -6.82
CA GLU A 9 -4.40 -48.03 -8.21
C GLU A 9 -5.93 -48.00 -8.42
N PRO A 10 -6.75 -48.94 -7.90
CA PRO A 10 -8.19 -48.88 -8.08
C PRO A 10 -8.84 -47.71 -7.31
N LEU A 11 -8.28 -47.31 -6.16
CA LEU A 11 -8.74 -46.16 -5.36
C LEU A 11 -8.41 -44.81 -6.03
N ILE A 12 -7.23 -44.68 -6.63
CA ILE A 12 -6.84 -43.48 -7.38
C ILE A 12 -7.68 -43.36 -8.67
N ARG A 13 -7.95 -44.48 -9.35
CA ARG A 13 -8.76 -44.51 -10.58
C ARG A 13 -10.24 -44.23 -10.33
N THR A 14 -10.79 -44.72 -9.22
CA THR A 14 -12.17 -44.43 -8.79
C THR A 14 -12.31 -43.00 -8.25
N GLY A 15 -11.34 -42.51 -7.48
CA GLY A 15 -11.24 -41.11 -7.09
C GLY A 15 -11.21 -40.17 -8.31
N TRP A 16 -10.33 -40.43 -9.28
CA TRP A 16 -10.25 -39.63 -10.51
C TRP A 16 -11.54 -39.66 -11.35
N ARG A 17 -12.22 -40.80 -11.42
CA ARG A 17 -13.54 -40.93 -12.08
C ARG A 17 -14.64 -40.17 -11.32
N PHE A 18 -14.62 -40.20 -10.00
CA PHE A 18 -15.56 -39.46 -9.17
C PHE A 18 -15.34 -37.95 -9.30
N TRP A 19 -14.10 -37.48 -9.23
CA TRP A 19 -13.72 -36.07 -9.42
C TRP A 19 -14.06 -35.59 -10.84
N SER A 20 -13.76 -36.38 -11.88
CA SER A 20 -14.12 -36.02 -13.27
C SER A 20 -15.62 -36.04 -13.52
N GLN A 21 -16.38 -36.97 -12.94
CA GLN A 21 -17.85 -36.96 -13.00
C GLN A 21 -18.45 -35.78 -12.23
N GLY A 22 -17.92 -35.45 -11.05
CA GLY A 22 -18.32 -34.28 -10.26
C GLY A 22 -18.07 -32.96 -11.03
N LEU A 23 -16.88 -32.83 -11.64
CA LEU A 23 -16.53 -31.70 -12.51
C LEU A 23 -17.46 -31.59 -13.72
N CYS A 24 -17.73 -32.69 -14.41
CA CYS A 24 -18.65 -32.69 -15.56
C CYS A 24 -20.08 -32.30 -15.17
N LYS A 25 -20.57 -32.78 -14.02
CA LYS A 25 -21.91 -32.42 -13.50
C LYS A 25 -22.00 -30.94 -13.11
N ALA A 26 -20.91 -30.35 -12.60
CA ALA A 26 -20.85 -28.92 -12.28
C ALA A 26 -20.64 -28.02 -13.53
N LEU A 27 -19.96 -28.53 -14.57
CA LEU A 27 -19.71 -27.77 -15.80
C LEU A 27 -20.98 -27.55 -16.64
N ALA A 28 -21.87 -28.54 -16.68
CA ALA A 28 -23.11 -28.45 -17.46
C ALA A 28 -24.00 -27.25 -17.08
N PRO A 29 -24.34 -27.00 -15.80
CA PRO A 29 -25.13 -25.82 -15.42
C PRO A 29 -24.36 -24.52 -15.63
N LEU A 30 -23.04 -24.49 -15.41
CA LEU A 30 -22.21 -23.30 -15.69
C LEU A 30 -22.21 -22.95 -17.18
N GLN A 31 -22.12 -23.96 -18.04
CA GLN A 31 -22.16 -23.77 -19.49
C GLN A 31 -23.55 -23.30 -19.94
N ALA A 32 -24.63 -23.85 -19.38
CA ALA A 32 -25.99 -23.40 -19.64
C ALA A 32 -26.20 -21.94 -19.19
N ALA A 33 -25.73 -21.59 -17.99
CA ALA A 33 -25.76 -20.23 -17.46
C ALA A 33 -24.96 -19.26 -18.32
N TRP A 34 -23.76 -19.65 -18.78
CA TRP A 34 -22.93 -18.86 -19.68
C TRP A 34 -23.61 -18.62 -21.03
N ILE A 35 -24.26 -19.64 -21.59
CA ILE A 35 -25.00 -19.52 -22.84
C ILE A 35 -26.18 -18.55 -22.67
N ALA A 36 -26.96 -18.69 -21.60
CA ALA A 36 -28.06 -17.77 -21.31
C ALA A 36 -27.55 -16.33 -21.11
N PHE A 37 -26.42 -16.16 -20.41
CA PHE A 37 -25.82 -14.85 -20.16
C PHE A 37 -25.27 -14.17 -21.41
N SER A 38 -24.72 -14.94 -22.37
CA SER A 38 -24.08 -14.41 -23.58
C SER A 38 -25.02 -14.22 -24.77
N GLN A 39 -26.23 -14.79 -24.74
CA GLN A 39 -27.19 -14.59 -25.82
C GLN A 39 -27.74 -13.16 -25.84
N PRO A 40 -27.81 -12.52 -27.04
CA PRO A 40 -28.34 -11.18 -27.17
C PRO A 40 -29.86 -11.13 -26.93
N VAL A 41 -30.59 -12.16 -27.41
CA VAL A 41 -32.03 -12.32 -27.23
C VAL A 41 -32.26 -13.71 -26.64
N PRO A 42 -32.92 -13.83 -25.47
CA PRO A 42 -33.20 -15.12 -24.87
C PRO A 42 -34.21 -15.90 -25.70
N SER A 43 -33.95 -17.20 -25.93
CA SER A 43 -34.81 -18.03 -26.78
C SER A 43 -35.98 -18.66 -26.02
N SER A 44 -36.00 -18.58 -24.68
CA SER A 44 -37.06 -19.13 -23.84
C SER A 44 -37.24 -18.33 -22.54
N CYS A 45 -38.42 -18.45 -21.93
CA CYS A 45 -38.72 -17.83 -20.63
C CYS A 45 -37.73 -18.28 -19.53
N GLY A 46 -37.33 -19.56 -19.53
CA GLY A 46 -36.32 -20.07 -18.61
C GLY A 46 -34.96 -19.38 -18.77
N GLN A 47 -34.49 -19.18 -20.02
CA GLN A 47 -33.24 -18.46 -20.27
C GLN A 47 -33.31 -16.99 -19.85
N LEU A 48 -34.45 -16.33 -20.12
CA LEU A 48 -34.69 -14.96 -19.67
C LEU A 48 -34.62 -14.85 -18.15
N LEU A 49 -35.29 -15.74 -17.42
CA LEU A 49 -35.25 -15.78 -15.96
C LEU A 49 -33.82 -16.02 -15.43
N THR A 50 -33.09 -16.95 -16.05
CA THR A 50 -31.71 -17.24 -15.67
C THR A 50 -30.80 -16.01 -15.88
N GLN A 51 -30.97 -15.32 -17.01
CA GLN A 51 -30.22 -14.09 -17.32
C GLN A 51 -30.54 -12.97 -16.32
N LEU A 52 -31.82 -12.74 -16.00
CA LEU A 52 -32.24 -11.74 -15.01
C LEU A 52 -31.69 -12.07 -13.62
N LEU A 53 -31.70 -13.34 -13.23
CA LEU A 53 -31.12 -13.79 -11.96
C LEU A 53 -29.62 -13.53 -11.91
N LEU A 54 -28.86 -13.90 -12.96
CA LEU A 54 -27.43 -13.62 -13.08
C LEU A 54 -27.13 -12.12 -13.02
N CYS A 55 -27.85 -11.30 -13.77
CA CYS A 55 -27.67 -9.85 -13.76
C CYS A 55 -28.04 -9.25 -12.39
N GLY A 56 -29.08 -9.77 -11.74
CA GLY A 56 -29.49 -9.41 -10.38
C GLY A 56 -28.41 -9.72 -9.35
N CYS A 57 -27.85 -10.93 -9.37
CA CYS A 57 -26.75 -11.31 -8.48
C CYS A 57 -25.53 -10.40 -8.67
N LEU A 58 -25.15 -10.09 -9.92
CA LEU A 58 -24.04 -9.18 -10.21
C LEU A 58 -24.33 -7.74 -9.75
N ALA A 59 -25.56 -7.27 -9.95
CA ALA A 59 -25.98 -5.94 -9.50
C ALA A 59 -26.01 -5.83 -7.96
N ILE A 60 -26.48 -6.85 -7.26
CA ILE A 60 -26.45 -6.91 -5.79
C ILE A 60 -25.01 -6.89 -5.28
N ALA A 61 -24.11 -7.68 -5.89
CA ALA A 61 -22.70 -7.66 -5.54
C ALA A 61 -22.07 -6.27 -5.77
N ALA A 62 -22.34 -5.64 -6.92
CA ALA A 62 -21.88 -4.28 -7.21
C ALA A 62 -22.46 -3.24 -6.23
N THR A 63 -23.72 -3.38 -5.84
CA THR A 63 -24.38 -2.53 -4.83
C THR A 63 -23.71 -2.68 -3.47
N GLY A 64 -23.46 -3.90 -3.02
CA GLY A 64 -22.76 -4.16 -1.75
C GLY A 64 -21.34 -3.59 -1.74
N LEU A 65 -20.60 -3.77 -2.82
CA LEU A 65 -19.25 -3.22 -2.96
C LEU A 65 -19.25 -1.69 -2.97
N THR A 66 -20.17 -1.06 -3.71
CA THR A 66 -20.29 0.41 -3.74
C THR A 66 -20.73 0.98 -2.41
N TYR A 67 -21.67 0.34 -1.72
CA TYR A 67 -22.08 0.72 -0.36
C TYR A 67 -20.93 0.63 0.62
N GLN A 68 -20.22 -0.51 0.65
CA GLN A 68 -19.07 -0.70 1.54
C GLN A 68 -17.97 0.32 1.24
N TRP A 69 -17.76 0.64 -0.03
CA TRP A 69 -16.80 1.66 -0.43
C TRP A 69 -17.22 3.06 0.05
N LEU A 70 -18.47 3.45 -0.16
CA LEU A 70 -19.00 4.76 0.26
C LEU A 70 -19.03 4.92 1.79
N ALA A 71 -19.59 3.94 2.50
CA ALA A 71 -19.84 4.00 3.94
C ALA A 71 -18.58 3.69 4.76
N SER A 72 -17.86 2.61 4.44
CA SER A 72 -16.74 2.14 5.27
C SER A 72 -15.39 2.71 4.85
N LEU A 73 -15.17 2.94 3.55
CA LEU A 73 -13.88 3.45 3.05
C LEU A 73 -13.88 4.98 2.91
N LEU A 74 -14.98 5.58 2.46
CA LEU A 74 -15.08 7.02 2.22
C LEU A 74 -15.72 7.80 3.38
N LEU A 75 -16.20 7.09 4.40
CA LEU A 75 -16.84 7.63 5.60
C LEU A 75 -18.04 8.54 5.30
N TYR A 76 -18.76 8.28 4.20
CA TYR A 76 -20.01 8.98 3.94
C TYR A 76 -21.12 8.52 4.90
N PRO A 77 -22.09 9.39 5.22
CA PRO A 77 -23.21 9.01 6.07
C PRO A 77 -23.98 7.83 5.45
N LEU A 78 -24.50 6.95 6.31
CA LEU A 78 -25.09 5.67 5.89
C LEU A 78 -26.27 5.88 4.91
N GLY A 79 -27.15 6.85 5.19
CA GLY A 79 -28.32 7.16 4.36
C GLY A 79 -28.00 7.46 2.89
N PRO A 80 -27.26 8.54 2.60
CA PRO A 80 -26.88 8.87 1.21
C PRO A 80 -25.99 7.81 0.57
N SER A 81 -25.13 7.13 1.34
CA SER A 81 -24.32 6.01 0.82
C SER A 81 -25.20 4.86 0.32
N ALA A 82 -26.24 4.49 1.07
CA ALA A 82 -27.20 3.46 0.68
C ALA A 82 -28.02 3.89 -0.55
N MET A 83 -28.47 5.15 -0.60
CA MET A 83 -29.22 5.69 -1.74
C MET A 83 -28.38 5.66 -3.03
N VAL A 84 -27.13 6.15 -2.99
CA VAL A 84 -26.26 6.14 -4.16
C VAL A 84 -25.93 4.70 -4.60
N ALA A 85 -25.60 3.81 -3.65
CA ALA A 85 -25.31 2.43 -3.95
C ALA A 85 -26.49 1.72 -4.61
N THR A 86 -27.72 1.91 -4.11
CA THR A 86 -28.94 1.31 -4.68
C THR A 86 -29.25 1.85 -6.08
N VAL A 87 -29.10 3.16 -6.30
CA VAL A 87 -29.26 3.76 -7.64
C VAL A 87 -28.22 3.20 -8.62
N CYS A 88 -26.94 3.14 -8.22
CA CYS A 88 -25.90 2.52 -9.04
C CYS A 88 -26.19 1.05 -9.32
N GLY A 89 -26.65 0.30 -8.32
CA GLY A 89 -27.07 -1.08 -8.44
C GLY A 89 -28.18 -1.28 -9.46
N LEU A 90 -29.21 -0.44 -9.41
CA LEU A 90 -30.32 -0.46 -10.37
C LEU A 90 -29.84 -0.15 -11.79
N LEU A 91 -28.97 0.85 -11.96
CA LEU A 91 -28.39 1.18 -13.26
C LEU A 91 -27.54 0.03 -13.82
N VAL A 92 -26.73 -0.63 -12.97
CA VAL A 92 -25.98 -1.82 -13.36
C VAL A 92 -26.92 -2.97 -13.74
N PHE A 93 -27.98 -3.20 -12.97
CA PHE A 93 -28.98 -4.23 -13.27
C PHE A 93 -29.66 -3.98 -14.63
N LEU A 94 -30.13 -2.76 -14.87
CA LEU A 94 -30.77 -2.38 -16.12
C LEU A 94 -29.79 -2.47 -17.29
N GLY A 95 -28.58 -1.95 -17.13
CA GLY A 95 -27.53 -2.01 -18.15
C GLY A 95 -27.17 -3.45 -18.52
N LEU A 96 -26.91 -4.30 -17.54
CA LEU A 96 -26.61 -5.72 -17.78
C LEU A 96 -27.82 -6.46 -18.35
N SER A 97 -29.03 -6.21 -17.88
CA SER A 97 -30.20 -6.95 -18.36
C SER A 97 -30.61 -6.56 -19.79
N LEU A 98 -30.56 -5.26 -20.12
CA LEU A 98 -31.10 -4.72 -21.36
C LEU A 98 -30.05 -4.55 -22.47
N VAL A 99 -28.77 -4.38 -22.13
CA VAL A 99 -27.73 -4.01 -23.10
C VAL A 99 -26.72 -5.17 -23.24
N PRO A 100 -26.83 -6.03 -24.28
CA PRO A 100 -25.90 -7.14 -24.49
C PRO A 100 -24.41 -6.71 -24.55
N PRO A 101 -24.04 -5.58 -25.19
CA PRO A 101 -22.67 -5.07 -25.13
C PRO A 101 -22.19 -4.78 -23.71
N ALA A 102 -23.05 -4.26 -22.82
CA ALA A 102 -22.67 -3.96 -21.45
C ALA A 102 -22.35 -5.24 -20.65
N ARG A 103 -23.13 -6.31 -20.85
CA ARG A 103 -22.80 -7.66 -20.30
C ARG A 103 -21.45 -8.16 -20.77
N CYS A 104 -21.15 -7.98 -22.07
CA CYS A 104 -19.87 -8.37 -22.63
C CYS A 104 -18.72 -7.57 -22.02
N VAL A 105 -18.84 -6.24 -21.92
CA VAL A 105 -17.83 -5.38 -21.27
C VAL A 105 -17.61 -5.78 -19.81
N PHE A 106 -18.69 -6.05 -19.07
CA PHE A 106 -18.60 -6.51 -17.69
C PHE A 106 -17.88 -7.86 -17.60
N ALA A 107 -18.20 -8.83 -18.46
CA ALA A 107 -17.49 -10.11 -18.51
C ALA A 107 -16.01 -9.96 -18.92
N LEU A 108 -15.68 -8.98 -19.78
CA LEU A 108 -14.32 -8.66 -20.20
C LEU A 108 -13.49 -7.97 -19.11
N SER A 109 -14.12 -7.36 -18.10
CA SER A 109 -13.44 -6.67 -16.99
C SER A 109 -12.54 -7.60 -16.15
N VAL A 110 -12.92 -8.88 -16.01
CA VAL A 110 -12.14 -9.86 -15.25
C VAL A 110 -10.85 -10.25 -15.99
N PRO A 111 -10.89 -10.73 -17.25
CA PRO A 111 -9.66 -11.05 -17.97
C PRO A 111 -8.85 -9.81 -18.37
N THR A 112 -9.41 -8.60 -18.36
CA THR A 112 -8.59 -7.38 -18.55
C THR A 112 -7.64 -7.14 -17.40
N LEU A 113 -7.95 -7.56 -16.18
CA LEU A 113 -7.00 -7.56 -15.05
C LEU A 113 -5.72 -8.34 -15.37
N GLY A 114 -5.84 -9.43 -16.13
CA GLY A 114 -4.73 -10.28 -16.55
C GLY A 114 -3.85 -9.70 -17.66
N THR A 115 -4.08 -8.46 -18.10
CA THR A 115 -3.34 -7.82 -19.19
C THR A 115 -2.31 -6.84 -18.67
N GLU A 116 -1.42 -6.33 -19.52
CA GLU A 116 -0.42 -5.33 -19.11
C GLU A 116 -1.07 -4.06 -18.52
N GLN A 117 -2.20 -3.64 -19.08
CA GLN A 117 -2.97 -2.49 -18.61
C GLN A 117 -3.56 -2.77 -17.22
N GLY A 118 -4.22 -3.92 -17.05
CA GLY A 118 -4.77 -4.35 -15.76
C GLY A 118 -3.71 -4.50 -14.68
N ARG A 119 -2.53 -5.03 -15.03
CA ARG A 119 -1.37 -5.12 -14.15
C ARG A 119 -0.90 -3.76 -13.68
N SER A 120 -0.79 -2.78 -14.58
CA SER A 120 -0.43 -1.40 -14.21
C SER A 120 -1.43 -0.79 -13.22
N LEU A 121 -2.73 -1.01 -13.46
CA LEU A 121 -3.79 -0.57 -12.55
C LEU A 121 -3.70 -1.24 -11.17
N LEU A 122 -3.44 -2.56 -11.11
CA LEU A 122 -3.23 -3.28 -9.85
C LEU A 122 -2.04 -2.74 -9.06
N LEU A 123 -0.93 -2.44 -9.73
CA LEU A 123 0.26 -1.89 -9.10
C LEU A 123 0.04 -0.46 -8.60
N SER A 124 -0.64 0.38 -9.38
CA SER A 124 -1.03 1.72 -8.96
C SER A 124 -1.95 1.67 -7.74
N TRP A 125 -2.92 0.75 -7.71
CA TRP A 125 -3.77 0.56 -6.54
C TRP A 125 -2.95 0.10 -5.32
N SER A 126 -2.03 -0.85 -5.50
CA SER A 126 -1.21 -1.39 -4.41
C SER A 126 -0.35 -0.30 -3.75
N THR A 127 0.28 0.55 -4.57
CA THR A 127 1.14 1.65 -4.09
C THR A 127 0.34 2.73 -3.38
N ALA A 128 -0.82 3.10 -3.92
CA ALA A 128 -1.73 4.03 -3.25
C ALA A 128 -2.22 3.50 -1.90
N THR A 129 -2.69 2.25 -1.85
CA THR A 129 -3.20 1.61 -0.61
C THR A 129 -2.13 1.60 0.48
N LEU A 130 -0.89 1.30 0.08
CA LEU A 130 0.26 1.30 0.97
C LEU A 130 0.61 2.71 1.48
N ALA A 131 0.70 3.69 0.58
CA ALA A 131 1.03 5.07 0.92
C ALA A 131 -0.02 5.70 1.85
N ILE A 132 -1.31 5.44 1.57
CA ILE A 132 -2.46 5.91 2.36
C ILE A 132 -2.38 5.42 3.82
N ALA A 133 -1.90 4.21 4.05
CA ALA A 133 -1.80 3.64 5.39
C ALA A 133 -0.49 4.03 6.09
N VAL A 134 0.65 3.95 5.40
CA VAL A 134 1.98 4.09 5.99
C VAL A 134 2.33 5.56 6.25
N VAL A 135 2.07 6.47 5.30
CA VAL A 135 2.54 7.86 5.40
C VAL A 135 1.94 8.60 6.60
N PRO A 136 0.61 8.60 6.82
CA PRO A 136 0.03 9.26 7.99
C PRO A 136 0.49 8.63 9.31
N ASN A 137 0.69 7.31 9.37
CA ASN A 137 1.11 6.62 10.58
C ASN A 137 2.57 6.91 10.94
N VAL A 138 3.47 6.95 9.95
CA VAL A 138 4.86 7.38 10.15
C VAL A 138 4.90 8.82 10.65
N LEU A 139 4.16 9.74 10.03
CA LEU A 139 4.11 11.15 10.45
C LEU A 139 3.60 11.30 11.88
N ALA A 140 2.54 10.58 12.26
CA ALA A 140 1.99 10.60 13.61
C ALA A 140 3.01 10.09 14.66
N ASN A 141 3.75 9.02 14.34
CA ASN A 141 4.80 8.49 15.21
C ASN A 141 6.00 9.43 15.32
N MET A 142 6.41 10.08 14.22
CA MET A 142 7.46 11.10 14.24
C MET A 142 7.04 12.33 15.06
N HIS A 143 5.78 12.74 14.95
CA HIS A 143 5.20 13.80 15.77
C HIS A 143 5.21 13.44 17.26
N ALA A 144 4.84 12.20 17.62
CA ALA A 144 4.90 11.72 19.00
C ALA A 144 6.35 11.71 19.56
N ALA A 145 7.31 11.25 18.77
CA ALA A 145 8.73 11.29 19.14
C ALA A 145 9.26 12.74 19.28
N GLY A 146 8.85 13.64 18.38
CA GLY A 146 9.17 15.06 18.49
C GLY A 146 8.59 15.70 19.76
N GLN A 147 7.39 15.28 20.16
CA GLN A 147 6.73 15.80 21.36
C GLN A 147 7.49 15.40 22.62
N VAL A 148 8.02 14.17 22.67
CA VAL A 148 8.94 13.75 23.72
C VAL A 148 10.18 14.66 23.77
N LEU A 149 10.82 14.90 22.62
CA LEU A 149 12.01 15.74 22.54
C LEU A 149 11.73 17.16 23.06
N ARG A 150 10.57 17.74 22.71
CA ARG A 150 10.12 19.02 23.26
C ARG A 150 9.97 18.96 24.79
N CYS A 151 9.26 17.97 25.32
CA CYS A 151 9.02 17.88 26.76
C CYS A 151 10.33 17.74 27.55
N VAL A 152 11.32 17.01 27.00
CA VAL A 152 12.62 16.83 27.62
C VAL A 152 13.48 18.08 27.51
N THR A 153 13.48 18.75 26.35
CA THR A 153 14.22 20.00 26.17
C THR A 153 13.67 21.10 27.07
N GLU A 154 12.34 21.22 27.19
CA GLU A 154 11.69 22.18 28.08
C GLU A 154 12.04 21.93 29.56
N GLY A 155 11.91 20.69 30.04
CA GLY A 155 12.23 20.32 31.42
C GLY A 155 13.71 20.52 31.74
N SER A 156 14.59 20.09 30.84
CA SER A 156 16.04 20.25 31.00
C SER A 156 16.46 21.73 31.01
N LEU A 157 15.90 22.56 30.13
CA LEU A 157 16.15 24.00 30.10
C LEU A 157 15.65 24.69 31.37
N GLU A 158 14.46 24.33 31.86
CA GLU A 158 13.92 24.87 33.11
C GLU A 158 14.80 24.50 34.32
N SER A 159 15.26 23.25 34.38
CA SER A 159 16.17 22.78 35.43
C SER A 159 17.54 23.44 35.36
N LEU A 160 18.10 23.65 34.17
CA LEU A 160 19.36 24.37 33.98
C LEU A 160 19.23 25.84 34.40
N LEU A 161 18.13 26.51 34.06
CA LEU A 161 17.87 27.88 34.47
C LEU A 161 17.66 27.99 36.00
N ASN A 162 16.94 27.04 36.61
CA ASN A 162 16.77 27.01 38.06
C ASN A 162 18.13 26.77 38.76
N THR A 163 18.93 25.83 38.25
CA THR A 163 20.26 25.53 38.80
C THR A 163 21.20 26.73 38.70
N THR A 164 21.23 27.42 37.57
CA THR A 164 22.05 28.64 37.40
C THR A 164 21.57 29.77 38.31
N HIS A 165 20.26 29.93 38.52
CA HIS A 165 19.71 30.89 39.49
C HIS A 165 20.12 30.55 40.93
N GLN A 166 20.01 29.29 41.35
CA GLN A 166 20.41 28.83 42.68
C GLN A 166 21.91 29.00 42.92
N LEU A 167 22.75 28.65 41.94
CA LEU A 167 24.20 28.87 42.01
C LEU A 167 24.54 30.36 42.08
N HIS A 168 23.82 31.21 41.35
CA HIS A 168 24.03 32.65 41.41
C HIS A 168 23.63 33.20 42.79
N ALA A 169 22.49 32.80 43.34
CA ALA A 169 22.06 33.16 44.70
C ALA A 169 23.07 32.70 45.76
N ALA A 170 23.58 31.48 45.63
CA ALA A 170 24.65 30.96 46.48
C ALA A 170 25.94 31.80 46.39
N SER A 171 26.35 32.20 45.18
CA SER A 171 27.51 33.06 44.97
C SER A 171 27.33 34.46 45.57
N GLN A 172 26.12 35.02 45.51
CA GLN A 172 25.80 36.31 46.10
C GLN A 172 25.81 36.25 47.63
N ALA A 173 25.30 35.17 48.23
CA ALA A 173 25.35 34.93 49.67
C ALA A 173 26.80 34.86 50.21
N LEU A 174 27.75 34.41 49.38
CA LEU A 174 29.18 34.35 49.71
C LEU A 174 29.94 35.66 49.50
N ARG A 175 29.38 36.61 48.75
CA ARG A 175 30.04 37.88 48.42
C ARG A 175 30.43 38.77 49.62
N PRO A 176 29.61 38.92 50.70
CA PRO A 176 30.01 39.70 51.88
C PRO A 176 31.13 39.02 52.70
N ALA A 177 31.27 37.69 52.64
CA ALA A 177 32.32 36.96 53.35
C ALA A 177 33.70 37.07 52.66
N GLY A 178 33.74 37.40 51.37
CA GLY A 178 34.98 37.53 50.58
C GLY A 178 35.64 38.93 50.61
N GLN A 179 35.09 39.92 51.32
CA GLN A 179 35.72 41.25 51.40
C GLN A 179 36.94 41.32 52.33
N VAL A 180 37.21 40.28 53.13
CA VAL A 180 38.31 40.25 54.11
C VAL A 180 39.54 39.46 53.60
N GLY A 181 39.44 38.73 52.49
CA GLY A 181 40.55 37.96 51.93
C GLY A 181 40.42 37.84 50.41
N SER A 182 41.46 38.21 49.69
CA SER A 182 41.54 38.28 48.24
C SER A 182 41.23 36.94 47.56
N GLN A 183 39.98 36.71 47.17
CA GLN A 183 39.51 35.94 45.99
C GLN A 183 37.99 35.70 46.10
N GLY A 184 37.18 36.66 45.68
CA GLY A 184 35.74 36.45 45.53
C GLY A 184 35.47 35.50 44.35
N LEU A 185 34.87 34.35 44.62
CA LEU A 185 34.35 33.45 43.57
C LEU A 185 33.20 34.15 42.83
N THR A 186 33.49 34.70 41.66
CA THR A 186 32.49 35.30 40.78
C THR A 186 32.04 34.26 39.76
N LEU A 187 30.91 33.60 40.04
CA LEU A 187 30.23 32.75 39.07
C LEU A 187 29.53 33.65 38.05
N GLN A 188 30.23 33.96 36.96
CA GLN A 188 29.72 34.79 35.88
C GLN A 188 29.05 33.90 34.83
N ALA A 189 27.73 33.73 34.94
CA ALA A 189 26.93 33.11 33.89
C ALA A 189 26.64 34.17 32.82
N GLN A 190 27.52 34.30 31.82
CA GLN A 190 27.37 35.28 30.75
C GLN A 190 26.56 34.70 29.60
N GLY A 191 25.27 35.02 29.55
CA GLY A 191 24.39 34.64 28.45
C GLY A 191 22.92 34.87 28.77
N ASN A 192 22.13 35.32 27.79
CA ASN A 192 20.69 35.50 27.98
C ASN A 192 19.97 34.13 27.92
N GLY A 193 19.99 33.41 29.04
CA GLY A 193 19.38 32.07 29.16
C GLY A 193 17.89 32.05 28.81
N SER A 194 17.18 33.16 29.03
CA SER A 194 15.77 33.31 28.63
C SER A 194 15.60 33.34 27.11
N ALA A 195 16.47 34.05 26.39
CA ALA A 195 16.46 34.09 24.93
C ALA A 195 16.84 32.73 24.32
N PHE A 196 17.80 32.02 24.91
CA PHE A 196 18.16 30.67 24.49
C PHE A 196 17.02 29.66 24.69
N ARG A 197 16.35 29.69 25.85
CA ARG A 197 15.15 28.88 26.13
C ARG A 197 14.05 29.16 25.10
N LEU A 198 13.75 30.43 24.87
CA LEU A 198 12.70 30.84 23.95
C LEU A 198 13.02 30.40 22.51
N HIS A 199 14.30 30.51 22.11
CA HIS A 199 14.75 30.05 20.80
C HIS A 199 14.58 28.52 20.63
N MET A 200 15.05 27.73 21.59
CA MET A 200 14.91 26.26 21.54
C MET A 200 13.45 25.80 21.55
N LEU A 201 12.61 26.41 22.38
CA LEU A 201 11.16 26.12 22.40
C LEU A 201 10.48 26.53 21.08
N LYS A 202 10.89 27.64 20.47
CA LYS A 202 10.36 28.07 19.17
C LYS A 202 10.75 27.08 18.06
N VAL A 203 12.00 26.64 18.02
CA VAL A 203 12.47 25.66 17.01
C VAL A 203 11.76 24.33 17.16
N THR A 204 11.65 23.80 18.39
CA THR A 204 10.94 22.53 18.64
C THR A 204 9.44 22.62 18.34
N GLN A 205 8.79 23.73 18.68
CA GLN A 205 7.39 23.98 18.31
C GLN A 205 7.23 24.02 16.78
N GLN A 206 8.10 24.73 16.07
CA GLN A 206 8.01 24.83 14.61
C GLN A 206 8.11 23.45 13.94
N VAL A 207 9.06 22.61 14.37
CA VAL A 207 9.20 21.24 13.85
C VAL A 207 7.95 20.38 14.13
N LEU A 208 7.33 20.54 15.29
CA LEU A 208 6.08 19.84 15.63
C LEU A 208 4.90 20.32 14.79
N ASP A 209 4.78 21.62 14.60
CA ASP A 209 3.75 22.23 13.76
C ASP A 209 3.91 21.77 12.30
N ASP A 210 5.14 21.63 11.81
CA ASP A 210 5.43 21.08 10.47
C ASP A 210 4.99 19.62 10.36
N PHE A 211 5.31 18.76 11.35
CA PHE A 211 4.89 17.36 11.34
C PHE A 211 3.38 17.18 11.46
N SER A 212 2.72 17.92 12.34
CA SER A 212 1.25 17.87 12.49
C SER A 212 0.54 18.43 11.25
N GLY A 213 1.10 19.48 10.63
CA GLY A 213 0.68 20.00 9.34
C GLY A 213 0.76 18.94 8.25
N LEU A 214 1.93 18.29 8.10
CA LEU A 214 2.15 17.18 7.17
C LEU A 214 1.20 16.01 7.43
N GLU A 215 0.97 15.64 8.69
CA GLU A 215 0.07 14.55 9.06
C GLU A 215 -1.37 14.86 8.65
N SER A 216 -1.85 16.07 8.95
CA SER A 216 -3.21 16.49 8.59
C SER A 216 -3.42 16.52 7.07
N LEU A 217 -2.44 17.06 6.32
CA LEU A 217 -2.44 17.06 4.87
C LEU A 217 -2.39 15.63 4.32
N ALA A 218 -1.56 14.76 4.90
CA ALA A 218 -1.47 13.36 4.50
C ALA A 218 -2.78 12.61 4.72
N ARG A 219 -3.51 12.84 5.82
CA ARG A 219 -4.82 12.23 6.06
C ARG A 219 -5.89 12.69 5.06
N VAL A 220 -5.92 13.99 4.76
CA VAL A 220 -6.85 14.54 3.76
C VAL A 220 -6.50 14.02 2.36
N ALA A 221 -5.23 14.06 2.00
CA ALA A 221 -4.73 13.55 0.73
C ALA A 221 -4.96 12.04 0.61
N ALA A 222 -4.81 11.27 1.68
CA ALA A 222 -5.05 9.84 1.71
C ALA A 222 -6.51 9.51 1.36
N LEU A 223 -7.48 10.19 1.99
CA LEU A 223 -8.90 10.02 1.70
C LEU A 223 -9.22 10.41 0.25
N GLY A 224 -8.67 11.53 -0.24
CA GLY A 224 -8.84 11.97 -1.63
C GLY A 224 -8.21 11.02 -2.65
N THR A 225 -7.03 10.51 -2.36
CA THR A 225 -6.28 9.57 -3.23
C THR A 225 -6.99 8.23 -3.29
N GLN A 226 -7.51 7.72 -2.16
CA GLN A 226 -8.28 6.48 -2.14
C GLN A 226 -9.51 6.56 -3.03
N ARG A 227 -10.23 7.69 -2.98
CA ARG A 227 -11.39 7.97 -3.84
C ARG A 227 -11.00 7.96 -5.31
N ALA A 228 -9.97 8.71 -5.66
CA ALA A 228 -9.50 8.85 -7.03
C ALA A 228 -9.01 7.51 -7.59
N VAL A 229 -8.17 6.79 -6.86
CA VAL A 229 -7.56 5.53 -7.31
C VAL A 229 -8.60 4.44 -7.50
N THR A 230 -9.58 4.31 -6.60
CA THR A 230 -10.66 3.34 -6.79
C THR A 230 -11.53 3.64 -8.00
N GLY A 231 -11.89 4.91 -8.20
CA GLY A 231 -12.61 5.35 -9.40
C GLY A 231 -11.81 5.12 -10.68
N LEU A 232 -10.54 5.54 -10.70
CA LEU A 232 -9.63 5.39 -11.85
C LEU A 232 -9.41 3.93 -12.24
N PHE A 233 -9.28 3.04 -11.25
CA PHE A 233 -9.12 1.61 -11.50
C PHE A 233 -10.36 0.99 -12.12
N THR A 234 -11.53 1.23 -11.52
CA THR A 234 -12.80 0.68 -12.02
C THR A 234 -13.14 1.24 -13.40
N LEU A 235 -13.02 2.56 -13.59
CA LEU A 235 -13.22 3.23 -14.88
C LEU A 235 -12.19 2.74 -15.91
N GLY A 236 -10.92 2.63 -15.54
CA GLY A 236 -9.84 2.19 -16.43
C GLY A 236 -10.07 0.78 -16.96
N LEU A 237 -10.53 -0.15 -16.10
CA LEU A 237 -10.88 -1.51 -16.52
C LEU A 237 -12.07 -1.54 -17.48
N LEU A 238 -13.12 -0.76 -17.20
CA LEU A 238 -14.30 -0.68 -18.05
C LEU A 238 -13.96 -0.04 -19.40
N VAL A 239 -13.16 1.02 -19.42
CA VAL A 239 -12.71 1.70 -20.63
C VAL A 239 -11.83 0.78 -21.48
N ASP A 240 -10.85 0.07 -20.90
CA ASP A 240 -10.04 -0.90 -21.66
C ASP A 240 -10.90 -2.04 -22.23
N SER A 241 -11.85 -2.53 -21.43
CA SER A 241 -12.80 -3.58 -21.84
C SER A 241 -13.69 -3.11 -22.99
N ALA A 242 -14.26 -1.90 -22.89
CA ALA A 242 -15.10 -1.30 -23.91
C ALA A 242 -14.32 -0.98 -25.19
N TRP A 243 -13.09 -0.47 -25.05
CA TRP A 243 -12.21 -0.18 -26.16
C TRP A 243 -11.82 -1.43 -26.94
N TYR A 244 -11.50 -2.51 -26.22
CA TYR A 244 -11.26 -3.81 -26.84
C TYR A 244 -12.49 -4.33 -27.57
N LEU A 245 -13.67 -4.24 -26.94
CA LEU A 245 -14.91 -4.66 -27.59
C LEU A 245 -15.17 -3.83 -28.86
N HIS A 246 -14.98 -2.52 -28.79
CA HIS A 246 -15.10 -1.64 -29.94
C HIS A 246 -14.18 -2.07 -31.08
N ARG A 247 -12.88 -2.25 -30.82
CA ARG A 247 -11.91 -2.74 -31.83
C ARG A 247 -12.26 -4.14 -32.35
N TYR A 248 -12.77 -5.01 -31.48
CA TYR A 248 -13.20 -6.35 -31.87
C TYR A 248 -14.35 -6.31 -32.89
N LEU A 249 -15.30 -5.39 -32.68
CA LEU A 249 -16.46 -5.20 -33.55
C LEU A 249 -16.13 -4.41 -34.83
N THR A 250 -15.21 -3.45 -34.80
CA THR A 250 -14.92 -2.59 -35.95
C THR A 250 -13.81 -3.11 -36.87
N ASN A 251 -12.81 -3.81 -36.33
CA ASN A 251 -11.64 -4.23 -37.10
C ASN A 251 -11.56 -5.76 -37.20
N LEU A 252 -11.63 -6.30 -38.42
CA LEU A 252 -11.54 -7.75 -38.69
C LEU A 252 -10.12 -8.33 -38.55
N GLN A 253 -9.08 -7.50 -38.58
CA GLN A 253 -7.69 -7.93 -38.41
C GLN A 253 -7.27 -7.95 -36.94
N PHE A 254 -7.94 -7.15 -36.11
CA PHE A 254 -7.64 -7.05 -34.68
C PHE A 254 -7.88 -8.38 -33.96
N ASP A 255 -6.86 -8.91 -33.31
CA ASP A 255 -6.96 -10.15 -32.50
C ASP A 255 -7.55 -11.35 -33.28
N ASN A 256 -7.39 -11.37 -34.61
CA ASN A 256 -7.88 -12.43 -35.50
C ASN A 256 -6.73 -13.38 -35.88
N VAL A 257 -6.22 -14.04 -34.85
CA VAL A 257 -4.99 -14.84 -34.88
C VAL A 257 -5.25 -16.27 -34.39
N TYR A 258 -6.46 -16.56 -33.90
CA TYR A 258 -6.81 -17.83 -33.27
C TYR A 258 -7.43 -18.82 -34.26
N ALA A 259 -6.87 -20.04 -34.30
CA ALA A 259 -7.51 -21.18 -34.94
C ALA A 259 -8.62 -21.72 -34.03
N THR A 260 -9.86 -21.36 -34.32
CA THR A 260 -11.06 -21.81 -33.61
C THR A 260 -11.58 -23.14 -34.16
N ARG A 261 -12.40 -23.87 -33.39
CA ARG A 261 -13.06 -25.10 -33.89
C ARG A 261 -13.95 -24.82 -35.10
N GLN A 262 -14.57 -23.65 -35.14
CA GLN A 262 -15.41 -23.21 -36.25
C GLN A 262 -14.61 -23.04 -37.54
N LEU A 263 -13.39 -22.49 -37.47
CA LEU A 263 -12.47 -22.43 -38.61
C LEU A 263 -12.08 -23.83 -39.09
N ALA A 264 -11.76 -24.74 -38.16
CA ALA A 264 -11.39 -26.11 -38.50
C ALA A 264 -12.53 -26.87 -39.20
N GLN A 265 -13.77 -26.67 -38.77
CA GLN A 265 -14.96 -27.23 -39.41
C GLN A 265 -15.18 -26.66 -40.82
N GLN A 266 -15.13 -25.34 -40.99
CA GLN A 266 -15.29 -24.70 -42.30
C GLN A 266 -14.20 -25.12 -43.30
N LEU A 267 -12.97 -25.33 -42.83
CA LEU A 267 -11.88 -25.83 -43.66
C LEU A 267 -12.05 -27.30 -44.01
N ALA A 268 -12.64 -28.12 -43.13
CA ALA A 268 -12.98 -29.51 -43.42
C ALA A 268 -14.09 -29.60 -44.47
N GLU A 269 -15.13 -28.78 -44.36
CA GLU A 269 -16.24 -28.71 -45.33
C GLU A 269 -15.77 -28.32 -46.74
N VAL A 270 -14.79 -27.43 -46.83
CA VAL A 270 -14.23 -26.95 -48.12
C VAL A 270 -13.06 -27.83 -48.60
N GLY A 271 -12.71 -28.90 -47.88
CA GLY A 271 -11.57 -29.76 -48.23
C GLY A 271 -10.19 -29.08 -48.11
N ALA A 272 -10.12 -27.93 -47.45
CA ALA A 272 -8.93 -27.10 -47.32
C ALA A 272 -8.18 -27.30 -45.99
N THR A 273 -8.25 -28.51 -45.42
CA THR A 273 -7.59 -28.87 -44.14
C THR A 273 -6.07 -28.71 -44.18
N HIS A 274 -5.47 -28.80 -45.37
CA HIS A 274 -4.03 -28.60 -45.60
C HIS A 274 -3.53 -27.22 -45.13
N LEU A 275 -4.39 -26.18 -45.13
CA LEU A 275 -4.03 -24.82 -44.69
C LEU A 275 -3.73 -24.71 -43.19
N VAL A 276 -4.21 -25.67 -42.40
CA VAL A 276 -4.04 -25.72 -40.94
C VAL A 276 -3.12 -26.87 -40.50
N ALA A 277 -2.83 -27.82 -41.39
CA ALA A 277 -1.85 -28.88 -41.17
C ALA A 277 -0.41 -28.34 -41.06
N SER A 278 -0.08 -27.29 -41.82
CA SER A 278 1.16 -26.52 -41.69
C SER A 278 0.84 -25.05 -41.40
N PRO A 279 0.45 -24.72 -40.15
CA PRO A 279 -0.03 -23.40 -39.82
C PRO A 279 1.13 -22.39 -39.83
N PRO A 280 0.92 -21.16 -40.31
CA PRO A 280 1.95 -20.14 -40.24
C PRO A 280 2.23 -19.77 -38.78
N ALA A 281 3.47 -19.38 -38.46
CA ALA A 281 3.94 -19.17 -37.08
C ALA A 281 3.12 -18.15 -36.25
N TRP A 282 2.34 -17.28 -36.89
CA TRP A 282 1.44 -16.37 -36.19
C TRP A 282 0.11 -17.01 -35.78
N LEU A 283 -0.37 -18.08 -36.43
CA LEU A 283 -1.67 -18.69 -36.14
C LEU A 283 -1.59 -19.52 -34.86
N LEU A 284 -2.35 -19.12 -33.83
CA LEU A 284 -2.33 -19.74 -32.50
C LEU A 284 -3.55 -20.64 -32.31
N TRP A 285 -3.35 -21.87 -31.83
CA TRP A 285 -4.46 -22.75 -31.46
C TRP A 285 -5.07 -22.30 -30.13
N ALA A 286 -6.36 -21.95 -30.15
CA ALA A 286 -7.07 -21.50 -28.95
C ALA A 286 -7.09 -22.56 -27.82
N THR A 287 -7.05 -23.84 -28.18
CA THR A 287 -7.24 -24.99 -27.29
C THR A 287 -5.98 -25.57 -26.66
N ARG A 288 -4.77 -25.14 -27.05
CA ARG A 288 -3.52 -25.72 -26.51
C ARG A 288 -3.03 -24.94 -25.28
N PRO A 289 -2.81 -25.57 -24.12
CA PRO A 289 -2.30 -24.93 -22.90
C PRO A 289 -0.77 -24.64 -22.95
N ARG A 290 -0.11 -24.77 -24.11
CA ARG A 290 1.33 -24.53 -24.20
C ARG A 290 1.60 -23.05 -24.39
N LEU A 291 2.24 -22.43 -23.39
CA LEU A 291 3.01 -21.18 -23.56
C LEU A 291 4.17 -21.46 -24.53
N SER A 292 4.49 -20.50 -25.40
CA SER A 292 5.67 -20.62 -26.25
C SER A 292 6.95 -20.36 -25.43
N GLN A 293 8.06 -21.04 -25.75
CA GLN A 293 9.33 -20.84 -25.04
C GLN A 293 9.84 -19.38 -25.11
N ARG A 294 9.52 -18.64 -26.17
CA ARG A 294 9.85 -17.22 -26.33
C ARG A 294 9.08 -16.31 -25.36
N GLU A 295 7.84 -16.67 -25.02
CA GLU A 295 7.05 -15.93 -24.02
C GLU A 295 7.55 -16.19 -22.59
N LEU A 296 8.04 -17.41 -22.32
CA LEU A 296 8.63 -17.77 -21.02
C LEU A 296 9.94 -17.02 -20.76
N LEU A 297 10.77 -16.81 -21.78
CA LEU A 297 12.05 -16.11 -21.68
C LEU A 297 11.93 -14.59 -21.47
N ASN A 298 10.79 -13.98 -21.82
CA ASN A 298 10.49 -12.56 -21.51
C ASN A 298 9.85 -12.37 -20.12
N CYS A 299 9.45 -13.45 -19.45
CA CYS A 299 8.89 -13.43 -18.10
C CYS A 299 9.86 -12.93 -17.00
N PRO A 300 11.15 -13.31 -16.95
CA PRO A 300 12.05 -12.92 -15.86
C PRO A 300 12.26 -11.40 -15.75
N LEU A 301 12.31 -10.67 -16.88
CA LEU A 301 12.44 -9.20 -16.84
C LEU A 301 11.21 -8.54 -16.21
N LYS A 302 10.01 -8.98 -16.61
CA LYS A 302 8.74 -8.51 -16.04
C LYS A 302 8.60 -8.89 -14.56
N LEU A 303 9.12 -10.06 -14.18
CA LEU A 303 9.09 -10.53 -12.80
C LEU A 303 10.12 -9.77 -11.93
N GLY A 304 11.29 -9.42 -12.46
CA GLY A 304 12.32 -8.66 -11.74
C GLY A 304 11.87 -7.26 -11.32
N MET A 305 11.16 -6.53 -12.19
CA MET A 305 10.56 -5.23 -11.83
C MET A 305 9.52 -5.36 -10.72
N LEU A 306 8.83 -6.49 -10.70
CA LEU A 306 7.76 -6.75 -9.74
C LEU A 306 8.29 -7.19 -8.38
N THR A 307 9.39 -7.94 -8.36
CA THR A 307 10.13 -8.25 -7.13
C THR A 307 10.71 -6.98 -6.50
N LEU A 308 11.17 -6.02 -7.30
CA LEU A 308 11.62 -4.72 -6.79
C LEU A 308 10.49 -3.96 -6.08
N LEU A 309 9.27 -3.99 -6.63
CA LEU A 309 8.07 -3.38 -6.02
C LEU A 309 7.66 -4.06 -4.71
N LEU A 310 7.75 -5.39 -4.64
CA LEU A 310 7.55 -6.16 -3.40
C LEU A 310 8.60 -5.79 -2.35
N MET A 311 9.87 -5.65 -2.74
CA MET A 311 10.94 -5.22 -1.84
C MET A 311 10.72 -3.78 -1.35
N ALA A 312 10.34 -2.86 -2.24
CA ALA A 312 9.99 -1.50 -1.84
C ALA A 312 8.83 -1.49 -0.84
N THR A 313 7.83 -2.36 -1.05
CA THR A 313 6.72 -2.53 -0.11
C THR A 313 7.19 -3.02 1.25
N ALA A 314 8.02 -4.05 1.29
CA ALA A 314 8.61 -4.55 2.54
C ALA A 314 9.42 -3.45 3.27
N VAL A 315 10.23 -2.67 2.55
CA VAL A 315 10.98 -1.54 3.11
C VAL A 315 10.05 -0.48 3.70
N THR A 316 8.99 -0.08 2.99
CA THR A 316 8.05 0.91 3.53
C THR A 316 7.31 0.41 4.78
N VAL A 317 6.95 -0.87 4.84
CA VAL A 317 6.34 -1.47 6.04
C VAL A 317 7.34 -1.53 7.19
N ALA A 318 8.60 -1.85 6.91
CA ALA A 318 9.67 -1.83 7.89
C ALA A 318 9.90 -0.42 8.43
N MET A 319 9.86 0.61 7.58
CA MET A 319 9.94 2.02 8.00
C MET A 319 8.80 2.42 8.92
N ASP A 320 7.58 1.95 8.66
CA ASP A 320 6.42 2.17 9.55
C ASP A 320 6.64 1.56 10.94
N HIS A 321 7.12 0.32 10.98
CA HIS A 321 7.44 -0.36 12.24
C HIS A 321 8.61 0.31 12.96
N ALA A 322 9.63 0.76 12.24
CA ALA A 322 10.76 1.50 12.81
C ALA A 322 10.31 2.82 13.43
N ALA A 323 9.43 3.58 12.76
CA ALA A 323 8.85 4.81 13.30
C ALA A 323 8.04 4.54 14.57
N PHE A 324 7.22 3.49 14.59
CA PHE A 324 6.48 3.06 15.78
C PHE A 324 7.42 2.71 16.94
N LEU A 325 8.43 1.87 16.70
CA LEU A 325 9.40 1.47 17.73
C LEU A 325 10.19 2.66 18.26
N LEU A 326 10.57 3.60 17.40
CA LEU A 326 11.26 4.82 17.78
C LEU A 326 10.38 5.71 18.67
N ALA A 327 9.11 5.93 18.29
CA ALA A 327 8.17 6.70 19.08
C ALA A 327 7.90 6.05 20.44
N GLN A 328 7.69 4.72 20.46
CA GLN A 328 7.48 3.97 21.69
C GLN A 328 8.71 4.04 22.59
N ALA A 329 9.92 3.82 22.06
CA ALA A 329 11.14 3.89 22.83
C ALA A 329 11.38 5.30 23.42
N ALA A 330 11.06 6.35 22.66
CA ALA A 330 11.16 7.73 23.13
C ALA A 330 10.21 8.00 24.30
N VAL A 331 8.93 7.60 24.17
CA VAL A 331 7.92 7.79 25.22
C VAL A 331 8.29 7.00 26.48
N ASP A 332 8.64 5.71 26.32
CA ASP A 332 9.01 4.84 27.44
C ASP A 332 10.27 5.33 28.15
N TRP A 333 11.24 5.87 27.39
CA TRP A 333 12.44 6.48 27.95
C TRP A 333 12.11 7.75 28.75
N ALA A 334 11.29 8.64 28.20
CA ALA A 334 10.95 9.91 28.85
C ALA A 334 10.14 9.74 30.14
N GLN A 335 9.30 8.71 30.21
CA GLN A 335 8.56 8.35 31.44
C GLN A 335 9.47 7.81 32.55
N LYS A 336 10.63 7.24 32.21
CA LYS A 336 11.59 6.67 33.18
C LYS A 336 12.63 7.68 33.66
N LEU A 337 12.63 8.91 33.13
CA LEU A 337 13.59 9.93 33.55
C LEU A 337 13.35 10.33 35.02
N PRO A 338 14.34 10.15 35.91
CA PRO A 338 14.16 10.43 37.32
C PRO A 338 14.22 11.93 37.61
N THR A 339 13.53 12.36 38.67
CA THR A 339 13.74 13.68 39.28
C THR A 339 14.88 13.60 40.30
N VAL A 340 15.93 14.41 40.12
CA VAL A 340 17.14 14.34 40.96
C VAL A 340 17.16 15.53 41.93
N PRO A 341 17.03 15.33 43.25
CA PRO A 341 17.19 16.43 44.21
C PRO A 341 18.67 16.79 44.36
N ILE A 342 18.98 18.08 44.33
CA ILE A 342 20.31 18.64 44.53
C ILE A 342 20.31 19.46 45.81
N THR A 343 21.28 19.17 46.68
CA THR A 343 21.52 19.91 47.93
C THR A 343 22.93 20.50 47.89
N LEU A 344 23.03 21.82 48.02
CA LEU A 344 24.29 22.55 48.11
C LEU A 344 24.43 23.12 49.52
N THR A 345 25.35 22.56 50.30
CA THR A 345 25.68 23.04 51.63
C THR A 345 26.98 23.83 51.58
N ILE A 346 26.93 25.07 52.08
CA ILE A 346 28.07 25.98 52.10
C ILE A 346 28.35 26.31 53.56
N LYS A 347 29.51 25.88 54.03
CA LYS A 347 30.04 26.21 55.36
C LYS A 347 31.22 27.15 55.18
N TYR A 348 31.10 28.35 55.76
CA TYR A 348 32.18 29.32 55.78
C TYR A 348 32.64 29.52 57.22
N ASP A 349 33.89 29.16 57.49
CA ASP A 349 34.53 29.37 58.79
C ASP A 349 35.68 30.37 58.58
N ALA A 350 35.59 31.54 59.21
CA ALA A 350 36.67 32.52 59.19
C ALA A 350 37.03 32.97 60.60
N ALA A 351 38.35 33.01 60.84
CA ALA A 351 38.96 33.57 62.04
C ALA A 351 39.65 34.88 61.64
N TYR A 352 39.28 35.98 62.28
CA TYR A 352 39.91 37.28 62.04
C TYR A 352 40.61 37.76 63.30
N THR A 353 41.86 38.17 63.19
CA THR A 353 42.63 38.80 64.26
C THR A 353 42.51 40.32 64.16
N VAL A 354 41.66 40.93 64.98
CA VAL A 354 41.57 42.39 65.08
C VAL A 354 42.76 42.88 65.90
N LEU A 355 43.60 43.74 65.31
CA LEU A 355 44.76 44.38 65.98
C LEU A 355 45.77 43.37 66.58
N GLY A 356 46.21 42.39 65.79
CA GLY A 356 47.16 41.34 66.21
C GLY A 356 48.52 41.82 66.74
N PHE A 357 48.84 43.11 66.64
CA PHE A 357 50.06 43.71 67.19
C PHE A 357 49.91 44.17 68.66
N ILE A 358 48.68 44.35 69.17
CA ILE A 358 48.45 44.86 70.53
C ILE A 358 48.88 43.85 71.61
N PRO A 359 48.57 42.53 71.51
CA PRO A 359 49.05 41.55 72.49
C PRO A 359 50.58 41.44 72.50
N PHE A 360 51.24 41.66 71.36
CA PHE A 360 52.70 41.71 71.22
C PHE A 360 53.32 42.92 71.93
N LEU A 361 52.69 44.10 71.87
CA LEU A 361 53.15 45.31 72.57
C LEU A 361 52.99 45.24 74.09
N PHE A 362 52.01 44.49 74.60
CA PHE A 362 51.70 44.40 76.02
C PHE A 362 52.08 43.07 76.68
N ASN A 363 52.76 42.16 75.96
CA ASN A 363 53.16 40.82 76.42
C ASN A 363 52.00 40.02 77.04
N GLN A 364 50.81 40.11 76.43
CA GLN A 364 49.60 39.42 76.86
C GLN A 364 49.28 38.26 75.92
N LEU A 365 48.67 37.21 76.45
CA LEU A 365 48.19 36.08 75.65
C LEU A 365 47.16 36.61 74.63
N PRO A 366 47.30 36.35 73.32
CA PRO A 366 46.39 36.90 72.33
C PRO A 366 44.95 36.47 72.64
N PRO A 367 43.96 37.40 72.55
CA PRO A 367 42.56 37.05 72.76
C PRO A 367 42.09 36.07 71.68
N GLU A 368 41.21 35.13 72.05
CA GLU A 368 40.56 34.22 71.10
C GLU A 368 39.88 35.04 69.99
N SER A 369 40.27 34.79 68.75
CA SER A 369 39.68 35.47 67.59
C SER A 369 38.17 35.16 67.53
N PRO A 370 37.29 36.15 67.29
CA PRO A 370 35.88 35.85 67.07
C PRO A 370 35.74 34.96 65.83
N PHE A 371 35.21 33.75 66.04
CA PHE A 371 34.90 32.81 64.97
C PHE A 371 33.58 33.20 64.33
N LEU A 372 33.61 33.59 63.05
CA LEU A 372 32.39 33.74 62.27
C LEU A 372 32.18 32.45 61.48
N SER A 373 31.23 31.62 61.93
CA SER A 373 30.76 30.44 61.19
C SER A 373 29.38 30.76 60.61
N SER A 374 29.25 30.73 59.28
CA SER A 374 27.97 30.86 58.60
C SER A 374 27.67 29.60 57.78
N HIS A 375 26.43 29.12 57.88
CA HIS A 375 25.97 27.91 57.23
C HIS A 375 24.73 28.21 56.37
N HIS A 376 24.88 28.07 55.05
CA HIS A 376 23.77 28.21 54.11
C HIS A 376 23.54 26.89 53.37
N SER A 377 22.29 26.43 53.34
CA SER A 377 21.88 25.26 52.56
C SER A 377 20.87 25.65 51.48
N PHE A 378 21.17 25.32 50.23
CA PHE A 378 20.30 25.49 49.07
C PHE A 378 19.83 24.13 48.59
N GLN A 379 18.54 23.99 48.29
CA GLN A 379 17.95 22.74 47.80
C GLN A 379 17.09 23.03 46.58
N TRP A 380 17.25 22.25 45.52
CA TRP A 380 16.40 22.30 44.32
C TRP A 380 16.33 20.94 43.63
N GLU A 381 15.37 20.77 42.72
CA GLU A 381 15.20 19.53 41.97
C GLU A 381 15.59 19.72 40.50
N LEU A 382 16.27 18.72 39.94
CA LEU A 382 16.52 18.58 38.52
C LEU A 382 15.43 17.69 37.91
N ARG A 383 14.63 18.27 37.02
CA ARG A 383 13.57 17.58 36.27
C ARG A 383 13.94 17.55 34.80
N PHE A 384 14.10 16.37 34.23
CA PHE A 384 14.42 16.25 32.79
C PHE A 384 13.21 16.44 31.90
N THR A 385 12.00 16.20 32.42
CA THR A 385 10.74 16.31 31.67
C THR A 385 9.85 17.38 32.30
N ALA A 386 9.28 18.27 31.49
CA ALA A 386 8.39 19.32 31.98
C ALA A 386 7.06 18.73 32.51
N PRO A 387 6.59 19.10 33.71
CA PRO A 387 5.44 18.47 34.37
C PRO A 387 4.08 18.74 33.69
N GLY A 388 4.00 19.74 32.82
CA GLY A 388 2.79 20.08 32.05
C GLY A 388 2.83 19.66 30.58
N CYS A 389 3.88 18.97 30.14
CA CYS A 389 4.05 18.62 28.72
C CYS A 389 3.46 17.23 28.43
N PRO A 390 2.45 17.11 27.55
CA PRO A 390 1.78 15.84 27.29
C PRO A 390 2.66 14.93 26.42
N LEU A 391 2.85 13.68 26.85
CA LEU A 391 3.47 12.62 26.05
C LEU A 391 2.39 11.96 25.19
N LEU A 392 2.59 11.96 23.87
CA LEU A 392 1.67 11.35 22.92
C LEU A 392 1.95 9.84 22.80
N PRO A 393 0.93 8.98 22.80
CA PRO A 393 1.13 7.54 22.62
C PRO A 393 1.56 7.20 21.18
N ALA A 394 2.44 6.22 21.03
CA ALA A 394 2.82 5.69 19.72
C ALA A 394 1.65 4.97 19.04
N GLN A 395 1.50 5.16 17.73
CA GLN A 395 0.45 4.54 16.91
C GLN A 395 0.95 3.25 16.25
N ARG A 396 0.26 2.14 16.53
CA ARG A 396 0.62 0.83 15.96
C ARG A 396 0.37 0.79 14.45
N PRO A 397 1.30 0.21 13.67
CA PRO A 397 1.12 -0.05 12.25
C PRO A 397 -0.16 -0.83 11.94
N HIS A 398 -0.89 -0.41 10.92
CA HIS A 398 -2.04 -1.16 10.40
C HIS A 398 -1.55 -2.32 9.51
N THR A 399 -1.95 -3.55 9.83
CA THR A 399 -1.51 -4.75 9.08
C THR A 399 -2.36 -5.04 7.84
N ALA A 400 -3.65 -4.67 7.85
CA ALA A 400 -4.58 -5.04 6.78
C ALA A 400 -4.23 -4.38 5.43
N ALA A 401 -3.88 -3.09 5.43
CA ALA A 401 -3.55 -2.35 4.22
C ALA A 401 -2.26 -2.85 3.52
N PRO A 402 -1.12 -3.04 4.20
CA PRO A 402 0.08 -3.59 3.56
C PRO A 402 -0.11 -5.05 3.11
N LEU A 403 -0.90 -5.85 3.84
CA LEU A 403 -1.28 -7.19 3.38
C LEU A 403 -2.11 -7.13 2.09
N ALA A 404 -3.08 -6.21 2.00
CA ALA A 404 -3.85 -6.00 0.79
C ALA A 404 -2.98 -5.53 -0.38
N ALA A 405 -2.04 -4.60 -0.13
CA ALA A 405 -1.08 -4.14 -1.14
C ALA A 405 -0.18 -5.29 -1.64
N GLY A 406 0.36 -6.11 -0.73
CA GLY A 406 1.14 -7.29 -1.08
C GLY A 406 0.32 -8.32 -1.86
N ALA A 407 -0.92 -8.57 -1.47
CA ALA A 407 -1.83 -9.46 -2.19
C ALA A 407 -2.11 -8.95 -3.62
N LEU A 408 -2.36 -7.66 -3.81
CA LEU A 408 -2.53 -7.05 -5.14
C LEU A 408 -1.28 -7.20 -6.01
N GLN A 409 -0.08 -7.06 -5.43
CA GLN A 409 1.18 -7.28 -6.13
C GLN A 409 1.38 -8.74 -6.52
N LEU A 410 1.04 -9.69 -5.63
CA LEU A 410 1.07 -11.12 -5.96
C LEU A 410 0.07 -11.48 -7.06
N VAL A 411 -1.13 -10.90 -7.04
CA VAL A 411 -2.09 -11.02 -8.14
C VAL A 411 -1.45 -10.48 -9.42
N ALA A 412 -0.86 -9.29 -9.39
CA ALA A 412 -0.11 -8.74 -10.53
C ALA A 412 1.02 -9.69 -10.99
N CYS A 413 1.70 -10.42 -10.10
CA CYS A 413 2.70 -11.44 -10.47
C CYS A 413 2.07 -12.56 -11.27
N SER A 414 0.94 -13.08 -10.78
CA SER A 414 0.23 -14.18 -11.42
C SER A 414 -0.24 -13.79 -12.83
N THR A 415 -0.60 -12.52 -13.05
CA THR A 415 -1.03 -12.03 -14.37
C THR A 415 0.06 -12.15 -15.44
N VAL A 416 1.35 -12.10 -15.09
CA VAL A 416 2.44 -12.25 -16.07
C VAL A 416 2.41 -13.64 -16.71
N LEU A 417 2.14 -14.67 -15.91
CA LEU A 417 2.02 -16.05 -16.40
C LEU A 417 0.69 -16.30 -17.11
N LEU A 418 -0.37 -15.64 -16.62
CA LEU A 418 -1.73 -15.81 -17.11
C LEU A 418 -2.07 -14.91 -18.31
N GLU A 419 -1.16 -14.02 -18.73
CA GLU A 419 -1.44 -12.99 -19.74
C GLU A 419 -1.95 -13.58 -21.07
N THR A 420 -1.35 -14.68 -21.51
CA THR A 420 -1.76 -15.38 -22.73
C THR A 420 -3.15 -15.99 -22.61
N TYR A 421 -3.49 -16.53 -21.44
CA TYR A 421 -4.81 -17.09 -21.14
C TYR A 421 -5.86 -15.99 -21.03
N ALA A 422 -5.52 -14.87 -20.40
CA ALA A 422 -6.38 -13.70 -20.29
C ALA A 422 -6.79 -13.17 -21.67
N ARG A 423 -5.83 -13.04 -22.60
CA ARG A 423 -6.12 -12.64 -24.00
C ARG A 423 -7.03 -13.62 -24.73
N ARG A 424 -6.76 -14.92 -24.62
CA ARG A 424 -7.63 -15.96 -25.21
C ARG A 424 -9.03 -15.94 -24.62
N LEU A 425 -9.14 -15.71 -23.32
CA LEU A 425 -10.42 -15.60 -22.63
C LEU A 425 -11.18 -14.36 -23.09
N ARG A 426 -10.53 -13.20 -23.25
CA ARG A 426 -11.15 -11.99 -23.84
C ARG A 426 -11.74 -12.27 -25.22
N HIS A 427 -10.96 -12.92 -26.09
CA HIS A 427 -11.44 -13.30 -27.41
C HIS A 427 -12.62 -14.27 -27.34
N SER A 428 -12.53 -15.32 -26.50
CA SER A 428 -13.61 -16.30 -26.33
C SER A 428 -14.90 -15.69 -25.80
N ILE A 429 -14.80 -14.71 -24.90
CA ILE A 429 -15.95 -13.97 -24.37
C ILE A 429 -16.57 -13.12 -25.49
N ALA A 430 -15.77 -12.32 -26.20
CA ALA A 430 -16.31 -11.50 -27.30
C ALA A 430 -16.97 -12.37 -28.39
N ALA A 431 -16.36 -13.50 -28.74
CA ALA A 431 -16.90 -14.45 -29.71
C ALA A 431 -18.22 -15.10 -29.27
N SER A 432 -18.41 -15.36 -27.97
CA SER A 432 -19.66 -15.96 -27.48
C SER A 432 -20.85 -14.98 -27.55
N PHE A 433 -20.60 -13.69 -27.31
CA PHE A 433 -21.61 -12.64 -27.40
C PHE A 433 -21.93 -12.25 -28.85
N PHE A 434 -20.92 -12.17 -29.73
CA PHE A 434 -21.05 -11.65 -31.09
C PHE A 434 -20.77 -12.70 -32.17
N LYS A 435 -21.57 -13.77 -32.19
CA LYS A 435 -21.40 -14.91 -33.11
C LYS A 435 -21.38 -14.54 -34.60
N THR A 436 -22.20 -13.57 -35.01
CA THR A 436 -22.26 -13.10 -36.40
C THR A 436 -20.97 -12.41 -36.83
N GLN A 437 -20.39 -11.61 -35.93
CA GLN A 437 -19.11 -10.95 -36.16
C GLN A 437 -17.96 -11.96 -36.18
N GLU A 438 -17.98 -12.94 -35.27
CA GLU A 438 -17.00 -14.02 -35.27
C GLU A 438 -17.04 -14.81 -36.58
N ALA A 439 -18.23 -15.13 -37.11
CA ALA A 439 -18.35 -15.79 -38.41
C ALA A 439 -17.72 -14.97 -39.55
N ARG A 440 -17.85 -13.63 -39.55
CA ARG A 440 -17.17 -12.75 -40.51
C ARG A 440 -15.65 -12.78 -40.35
N ARG A 441 -15.16 -12.77 -39.10
CA ARG A 441 -13.73 -12.85 -38.77
C ARG A 441 -13.11 -14.17 -39.23
N VAL A 442 -13.81 -15.30 -39.03
CA VAL A 442 -13.37 -16.63 -39.49
C VAL A 442 -13.27 -16.67 -41.02
N ARG A 443 -14.26 -16.16 -41.75
CA ARG A 443 -14.19 -16.08 -43.23
C ARG A 443 -13.03 -15.20 -43.71
N HIS A 444 -12.82 -14.06 -43.07
CA HIS A 444 -11.69 -13.19 -43.37
C HIS A 444 -10.35 -13.90 -43.14
N LEU A 445 -10.24 -14.66 -42.04
CA LEU A 445 -9.06 -15.44 -41.70
C LEU A 445 -8.80 -16.56 -42.71
N GLN A 446 -9.84 -17.29 -43.12
CA GLN A 446 -9.77 -18.30 -44.17
C GLN A 446 -9.27 -17.70 -45.50
N ALA A 447 -9.86 -16.58 -45.94
CA ALA A 447 -9.42 -15.90 -47.15
C ALA A 447 -7.97 -15.42 -47.06
N ARG A 448 -7.53 -14.96 -45.90
CA ARG A 448 -6.14 -14.56 -45.64
C ARG A 448 -5.17 -15.75 -45.72
N LEU A 449 -5.55 -16.91 -45.17
CA LEU A 449 -4.77 -18.14 -45.24
C LEU A 449 -4.65 -18.63 -46.69
N GLN A 450 -5.76 -18.67 -47.44
CA GLN A 450 -5.77 -19.07 -48.85
C GLN A 450 -4.87 -18.17 -49.71
N ARG A 451 -4.99 -16.85 -49.57
CA ARG A 451 -4.14 -15.89 -50.31
C ARG A 451 -2.66 -16.12 -50.04
N ARG A 452 -2.30 -16.45 -48.80
CA ARG A 452 -0.90 -16.72 -48.43
C ARG A 452 -0.41 -18.04 -49.01
N TYR A 453 -1.23 -19.09 -48.96
CA TYR A 453 -0.92 -20.38 -49.57
C TYR A 453 -0.67 -20.23 -51.09
N ASN A 454 -1.60 -19.59 -51.81
CA ASN A 454 -1.47 -19.34 -53.24
C ASN A 454 -0.19 -18.56 -53.58
N ARG A 455 0.18 -17.55 -52.76
CA ARG A 455 1.45 -16.80 -52.94
C ARG A 455 2.68 -17.69 -52.75
N HIS A 456 2.69 -18.56 -51.74
CA HIS A 456 3.80 -19.49 -51.53
C HIS A 456 3.92 -20.50 -52.68
N GLN A 457 2.79 -21.02 -53.17
CA GLN A 457 2.77 -21.95 -54.30
C GLN A 457 3.27 -21.27 -55.60
N ALA A 458 2.83 -20.05 -55.88
CA ALA A 458 3.31 -19.27 -57.03
C ALA A 458 4.82 -18.98 -56.97
N GLN A 459 5.35 -18.67 -55.78
CA GLN A 459 6.79 -18.46 -55.57
C GLN A 459 7.60 -19.76 -55.73
N GLN A 460 7.04 -20.91 -55.35
CA GLN A 460 7.68 -22.21 -55.55
C GLN A 460 7.70 -22.60 -57.03
N LEU A 461 6.61 -22.37 -57.77
CA LEU A 461 6.58 -22.57 -59.22
C LEU A 461 7.60 -21.68 -59.94
N ALA A 462 7.70 -20.40 -59.57
CA ALA A 462 8.66 -19.46 -60.17
C ALA A 462 10.14 -19.79 -59.86
N ARG A 463 10.42 -20.53 -58.79
CA ARG A 463 11.78 -21.04 -58.48
C ARG A 463 12.06 -22.41 -59.09
N GLY A 464 11.04 -23.15 -59.47
CA GLY A 464 11.12 -24.51 -60.01
C GLY A 464 11.23 -24.59 -61.52
N THR A 465 11.17 -23.46 -62.25
CA THR A 465 11.49 -23.40 -63.68
C THR A 465 13.00 -23.30 -63.87
N PRO A 466 13.69 -24.38 -64.28
CA PRO A 466 15.08 -24.26 -64.74
C PRO A 466 15.10 -23.44 -66.03
N SER A 467 16.04 -22.50 -66.11
CA SER A 467 16.42 -21.79 -67.34
C SER A 467 16.98 -22.75 -68.38
#